data_AF-K2JQ17-F1
#
_entry.id   AF-K2JQ17-F1
#
_cell.length_a   1.000
_cell.length_b   1.000
_cell.length_c   1.000
_cell.angle_alpha   90.00
_cell.angle_beta   90.00
_cell.angle_gamma   90.00
#
_symmetry.space_group_name_H-M   'P 1'
#
loop_
_entity.id
_entity.type
_entity.pdbx_description
1 polymer ?
#
loop_
_entity_poly.entity_id
_entity_poly.type
_entity_poly.pdbx_seq_one_letter_code
_entity_poly.pdbx_strand_id
1 'polypeptide(L)'
;MKTLLAAPLLITLALPATAQGRFPVEDIAKDLGLTKQELTQCFKANRPSREEMKAAKQRYKAGEVVAPEGARPEMVACVQTHNPEITTARYEEVMRSYAPQN
;
A
#
# COMPACT_ATOMS: atom_id res chain seq x y z
N MET A 1 4.07 -54.45 -34.93
CA MET A 1 4.58 -53.08 -35.15
C MET A 1 3.75 -52.15 -34.27
N LYS A 2 4.29 -51.73 -33.12
CA LYS A 2 3.55 -51.02 -32.06
C LYS A 2 4.03 -49.57 -32.04
N THR A 3 3.12 -48.66 -32.34
CA THR A 3 3.30 -47.21 -32.39
C THR A 3 3.57 -46.63 -31.00
N LEU A 4 4.69 -45.93 -30.85
CA LEU A 4 4.97 -45.12 -29.67
C LEU A 4 4.23 -43.79 -29.80
N LEU A 5 3.17 -43.62 -29.00
CA LEU A 5 2.50 -42.33 -28.82
C LEU A 5 3.45 -41.40 -28.03
N ALA A 6 3.97 -40.38 -28.69
CA ALA A 6 4.60 -39.24 -28.05
C ALA A 6 3.51 -38.31 -27.50
N ALA A 7 3.33 -38.29 -26.19
CA ALA A 7 2.50 -37.30 -25.51
C ALA A 7 3.30 -35.99 -25.34
N PRO A 8 2.82 -34.84 -25.84
CA PRO A 8 3.46 -33.56 -25.56
C PRO A 8 3.09 -33.15 -24.12
N LEU A 9 4.10 -33.16 -23.24
CA LEU A 9 4.04 -32.50 -21.93
C LEU A 9 3.96 -30.99 -22.16
N LEU A 10 2.74 -30.47 -22.26
CA LEU A 10 2.45 -29.04 -22.15
C LEU A 10 2.71 -28.63 -20.70
N ILE A 11 3.93 -28.19 -20.42
CA ILE A 11 4.28 -27.49 -19.18
C ILE A 11 3.63 -26.11 -19.28
N THR A 12 2.41 -25.99 -18.76
CA THR A 12 1.78 -24.69 -18.49
C THR A 12 2.53 -24.04 -17.33
N LEU A 13 3.52 -23.22 -17.65
CA LEU A 13 4.09 -22.24 -16.74
C LEU A 13 2.99 -21.24 -16.38
N ALA A 14 2.30 -21.51 -15.27
CA ALA A 14 1.42 -20.54 -14.64
C ALA A 14 2.30 -19.38 -14.12
N LEU A 15 2.45 -18.34 -14.93
CA LEU A 15 2.93 -17.04 -14.48
C LEU A 15 1.98 -16.56 -13.36
N PRO A 16 2.46 -16.24 -12.15
CA PRO A 16 1.60 -15.67 -11.13
C PRO A 16 1.07 -14.33 -11.63
N ALA A 17 -0.24 -14.28 -11.81
CA ALA A 17 -0.99 -13.08 -12.13
C ALA A 17 -0.73 -12.00 -11.08
N THR A 18 -0.06 -10.93 -11.50
CA THR A 18 -0.20 -9.55 -11.03
C THR A 18 -0.57 -9.37 -9.55
N ALA A 19 0.45 -9.31 -8.67
CA ALA A 19 0.33 -8.69 -7.35
C ALA A 19 0.26 -7.15 -7.50
N GLN A 20 -0.76 -6.65 -8.19
CA GLN A 20 -1.15 -5.25 -8.13
C GLN A 20 -2.27 -5.12 -7.09
N GLY A 21 -2.06 -4.29 -6.07
CA GLY A 21 -3.19 -3.56 -5.47
C GLY A 21 -3.55 -3.82 -4.00
N ARG A 22 -2.63 -4.33 -3.16
CA ARG A 22 -2.81 -4.23 -1.71
C ARG A 22 -1.68 -3.41 -1.10
N PHE A 23 -2.05 -2.30 -0.48
CA PHE A 23 -1.14 -1.50 0.33
C PHE A 23 -0.58 -2.41 1.44
N PRO A 24 0.75 -2.55 1.60
CA PRO A 24 1.35 -3.50 2.54
C PRO A 24 1.29 -2.97 3.99
N VAL A 25 0.06 -2.88 4.52
CA VAL A 25 -0.21 -2.29 5.85
C VAL A 25 0.56 -2.99 6.98
N GLU A 26 0.80 -4.29 6.83
CA GLU A 26 1.53 -5.07 7.83
C GLU A 26 3.03 -4.73 7.87
N ASP A 27 3.65 -4.58 6.71
CA ASP A 27 5.06 -4.19 6.59
C ASP A 27 5.28 -2.74 7.02
N ILE A 28 4.38 -1.83 6.62
CA ILE A 28 4.39 -0.43 7.08
C ILE A 28 4.24 -0.36 8.60
N ALA A 29 3.30 -1.11 9.19
CA ALA A 29 3.12 -1.10 10.64
C ALA A 29 4.40 -1.57 11.36
N LYS A 30 5.03 -2.64 10.87
CA LYS A 30 6.28 -3.15 11.41
C LYS A 30 7.40 -2.11 11.33
N ASP A 31 7.56 -1.42 10.21
CA ASP A 31 8.61 -0.40 10.02
C ASP A 31 8.37 0.87 10.85
N LEU A 32 7.12 1.14 11.21
CA LEU A 32 6.74 2.20 12.15
C LEU A 32 6.77 1.73 13.62
N GLY A 33 7.03 0.46 13.90
CA GLY A 33 7.01 -0.09 15.26
C GLY A 33 5.60 -0.23 15.87
N LEU A 34 4.57 -0.35 15.04
CA LEU A 34 3.17 -0.52 15.44
C LEU A 34 2.67 -1.92 15.08
N THR A 35 1.57 -2.33 15.70
CA THR A 35 0.77 -3.43 15.18
C THR A 35 -0.07 -2.98 13.98
N LYS A 36 -0.40 -3.93 13.10
CA LYS A 36 -1.34 -3.71 12.00
C LYS A 36 -2.67 -3.13 12.45
N GLN A 37 -3.16 -3.56 13.62
CA GLN A 37 -4.45 -3.11 14.15
C GLN A 37 -4.40 -1.64 14.56
N GLU A 38 -3.33 -1.19 15.21
CA GLU A 38 -3.12 0.20 15.61
C GLU A 38 -2.96 1.10 14.39
N LEU A 39 -2.14 0.70 13.41
CA LEU A 39 -2.00 1.47 12.18
C LEU A 39 -3.33 1.57 11.42
N THR A 40 -4.12 0.49 11.38
CA THR A 40 -5.46 0.48 10.77
C THR A 40 -6.42 1.41 11.50
N GLN A 41 -6.37 1.49 12.83
CA GLN A 41 -7.16 2.43 13.63
C GLN A 41 -6.81 3.88 13.27
N CYS A 42 -5.52 4.20 13.16
CA CYS A 42 -5.08 5.52 12.71
C CYS A 42 -5.61 5.89 11.32
N PHE A 43 -5.54 4.96 10.37
CA PHE A 43 -6.12 5.19 9.03
C PHE A 43 -7.64 5.34 9.04
N LYS A 44 -8.34 4.60 9.92
CA LYS A 44 -9.81 4.68 10.04
C LYS A 44 -10.26 6.00 10.64
N ALA A 45 -9.60 6.47 11.70
CA ALA A 45 -9.89 7.74 12.36
C ALA A 45 -9.63 8.94 11.44
N ASN A 46 -8.63 8.83 10.57
CA ASN A 46 -8.24 9.88 9.64
C ASN A 46 -8.77 9.64 8.22
N ARG A 47 -9.72 8.72 8.00
CA ARG A 47 -10.15 8.38 6.65
C ARG A 47 -10.88 9.57 6.01
N PRO A 48 -10.47 10.04 4.81
CA PRO A 48 -11.21 11.08 4.10
C PRO A 48 -12.63 10.60 3.79
N SER A 49 -13.58 11.53 3.76
CA SER A 49 -14.97 11.23 3.45
C SER A 49 -15.12 10.65 2.04
N ARG A 50 -16.25 10.01 1.78
CA ARG A 50 -16.53 9.40 0.47
C ARG A 50 -16.50 10.43 -0.67
N GLU A 51 -16.94 11.66 -0.40
CA GLU A 51 -16.94 12.74 -1.38
C GLU A 51 -15.52 13.25 -1.66
N GLU A 52 -14.70 13.41 -0.62
CA GLU A 52 -13.30 13.79 -0.77
C GLU A 52 -12.49 12.73 -1.53
N MET A 53 -12.73 11.43 -1.25
CA MET A 53 -12.13 10.34 -2.02
C MET A 53 -12.55 10.36 -3.49
N LYS A 54 -13.82 10.69 -3.78
CA LYS A 54 -14.34 10.78 -5.15
C LYS A 54 -13.71 11.96 -5.89
N ALA A 55 -13.64 13.13 -5.25
CA ALA A 55 -13.01 14.33 -5.81
C ALA A 55 -11.51 14.12 -6.04
N ALA A 56 -10.79 13.53 -5.08
CA ALA A 56 -9.36 13.21 -5.22
C ALA A 56 -9.11 12.22 -6.37
N LYS A 57 -9.95 11.18 -6.52
CA LYS A 57 -9.86 10.24 -7.64
C LYS A 57 -10.12 10.90 -8.99
N GLN A 58 -11.04 11.85 -9.07
CA GLN A 58 -11.31 12.61 -10.29
C GLN A 58 -10.13 13.50 -10.67
N ARG A 59 -9.56 14.23 -9.70
CA ARG A 59 -8.37 15.07 -9.90
C ARG A 59 -7.12 14.27 -10.30
N TYR A 60 -6.89 13.10 -9.70
CA TYR A 60 -5.82 12.20 -10.08
C TYR A 60 -5.98 11.68 -11.52
N LYS A 61 -7.20 11.29 -11.91
CA LYS A 61 -7.51 10.87 -13.29
C LYS A 61 -7.37 11.99 -14.32
N ALA A 62 -7.65 13.23 -13.91
CA ALA A 62 -7.47 14.42 -14.73
C ALA A 62 -5.99 14.86 -14.83
N GLY A 63 -5.08 14.20 -14.10
CA GLY A 63 -3.65 14.56 -14.05
C GLY A 63 -3.37 15.83 -13.26
N GLU A 64 -4.36 16.36 -12.52
CA GLU A 64 -4.26 17.64 -11.80
C GLU A 64 -3.53 17.52 -10.47
N VAL A 65 -3.45 16.30 -9.92
CA VAL A 65 -2.87 16.04 -8.60
C VAL A 65 -1.98 14.81 -8.68
N VAL A 66 -0.68 15.02 -8.44
CA VAL A 66 0.26 13.95 -8.07
C VAL A 66 -0.10 13.52 -6.65
N ALA A 67 -0.13 12.21 -6.37
CA ALA A 67 -0.46 11.72 -5.02
C ALA A 67 0.39 12.47 -3.98
N PRO A 68 -0.20 12.99 -2.89
CA PRO A 68 0.53 13.85 -1.97
C PRO A 68 1.75 13.10 -1.42
N GLU A 69 2.94 13.63 -1.73
CA GLU A 69 4.21 13.21 -1.13
C GLU A 69 4.25 13.74 0.30
N GLY A 70 3.62 13.05 1.24
CA GLY A 70 3.76 13.47 2.62
C GLY A 70 2.84 12.84 3.63
N ALA A 71 3.25 13.02 4.87
CA ALA A 71 2.56 12.61 6.05
C ALA A 71 1.40 13.57 6.36
N ARG A 72 0.18 13.03 6.45
CA ARG A 72 -0.93 13.80 7.02
C ARG A 72 -0.62 14.07 8.49
N PRO A 73 -0.60 15.33 8.98
CA PRO A 73 -0.24 15.64 10.36
C PRO A 73 -1.03 14.84 11.40
N GLU A 74 -2.30 14.57 11.11
CA GLU A 74 -3.20 13.81 11.98
C GLU A 74 -2.84 12.31 12.01
N MET A 75 -2.27 11.78 10.93
CA MET A 75 -1.72 10.41 10.90
C MET A 75 -0.43 10.32 11.70
N VAL A 76 0.46 11.31 11.58
CA VAL A 76 1.72 11.34 12.36
C VAL A 76 1.42 11.38 13.85
N ALA A 77 0.51 12.26 14.28
CA ALA A 77 0.12 12.37 15.68
C ALA A 77 -0.48 11.07 16.22
N CYS A 78 -1.31 10.39 15.42
CA CYS A 78 -1.87 9.09 15.81
C CYS A 78 -0.78 8.02 15.95
N VAL A 79 0.14 7.93 14.99
CA VAL A 79 1.24 6.95 15.03
C VAL A 79 2.17 7.22 16.21
N GLN A 80 2.47 8.49 16.50
CA GLN A 80 3.27 8.91 17.67
C GLN A 80 2.59 8.62 19.01
N THR A 81 1.26 8.47 19.04
CA THR A 81 0.54 8.05 20.25
C THR A 81 0.82 6.57 20.59
N HIS A 82 1.02 5.73 19.57
CA HIS A 82 1.31 4.31 19.72
C HIS A 82 2.82 4.01 19.78
N ASN A 83 3.64 4.82 19.12
CA ASN A 83 5.09 4.75 19.19
C ASN A 83 5.69 6.17 19.34
N PRO A 84 5.86 6.68 20.56
CA PRO A 84 6.34 8.05 20.79
C PRO A 84 7.81 8.27 20.39
N GLU A 85 8.58 7.20 20.17
CA GLU A 85 9.97 7.28 19.70
C GLU A 85 10.06 7.58 18.20
N ILE A 86 8.95 7.48 17.46
CA ILE A 86 8.94 7.73 16.02
C ILE A 86 8.92 9.23 15.70
N THR A 87 9.87 9.65 14.89
CA THR A 87 9.92 11.03 14.41
C THR A 87 9.04 11.20 13.18
N THR A 88 8.57 12.42 12.93
CA THR A 88 7.86 12.78 11.69
C THR A 88 8.68 12.41 10.46
N ALA A 89 9.99 12.68 10.50
CA ALA A 89 10.91 12.35 9.41
C ALA A 89 10.97 10.84 9.14
N ARG A 90 11.02 10.01 10.20
CA ARG A 90 11.01 8.55 10.05
C ARG A 90 9.68 8.04 9.49
N TYR A 91 8.57 8.58 9.95
CA TYR A 91 7.26 8.26 9.40
C TYR A 91 7.19 8.58 7.90
N GLU A 92 7.63 9.77 7.49
CA GLU A 92 7.65 10.19 6.09
C GLU A 92 8.54 9.32 5.22
N GLU A 93 9.73 8.96 5.71
CA GLU A 93 10.65 8.06 5.05
C GLU A 93 10.01 6.70 4.77
N VAL A 94 9.36 6.10 5.77
CA VAL A 94 8.64 4.82 5.63
C VAL A 94 7.50 4.98 4.64
N MET A 95 6.65 6.01 4.77
CA MET A 95 5.54 6.18 3.82
C MET A 95 6.01 6.41 2.38
N ARG A 96 7.18 7.06 2.19
CA ARG A 96 7.80 7.25 0.87
C ARG A 96 8.37 5.95 0.30
N SER A 97 8.96 5.08 1.12
CA SER A 97 9.51 3.80 0.65
C SER A 97 8.43 2.85 0.12
N TYR A 98 7.21 2.96 0.66
CA TYR A 98 6.03 2.21 0.21
C TYR A 98 5.15 2.97 -0.79
N ALA A 99 5.51 4.19 -1.17
CA ALA A 99 4.78 4.94 -2.18
C ALA A 99 4.91 4.25 -3.55
N PRO A 100 3.82 4.20 -4.35
CA PRO A 100 3.90 3.66 -5.70
C PRO A 100 4.84 4.54 -6.53
N GLN A 101 5.95 3.98 -7.00
CA GLN A 101 6.85 4.64 -7.92
C GLN A 101 6.17 4.69 -9.30
N ASN A 102 5.70 5.87 -9.70
CA ASN A 102 5.24 6.19 -11.05
C ASN A 102 6.03 7.37 -11.58
#